data_AF-A0A523AKW0-F1
#
_entry.id   AF-A0A523AKW0-F1
#
_cell.length_a   1.000
_cell.length_b   1.000
_cell.length_c   1.000
_cell.angle_alpha   90.00
_cell.angle_beta   90.00
_cell.angle_gamma   90.00
#
_symmetry.space_group_name_H-M   'P 1'
#
loop_
_entity.id
_entity.type
_entity.pdbx_description
1 polymer ?
#
loop_
_entity_poly.entity_id
_entity_poly.type
_entity_poly.pdbx_seq_one_letter_code
_entity_poly.pdbx_strand_id
1 'polypeptide(L)'
;MPEGGEILRNRLGMAPGIRLPVGEAELFLLPGVPVELKVIFAEEVEPLLGKGEEREVVELTFGSEETRLSGWAEELEKKEGVVVGIYPLFGRLQARMRIIGKVGEVGRIACKVKEEAEREGIPLLEERSFRLG
;
A
#
# COMPACT_ATOMS: atom_id res chain seq x y z
N MET A 1 -18.17 -22.51 16.57
CA MET A 1 -18.00 -21.04 16.69
C MET A 1 -17.45 -20.76 18.08
N PRO A 2 -16.36 -19.98 18.23
CA PRO A 2 -15.85 -19.62 19.54
C PRO A 2 -16.89 -18.79 20.31
N GLU A 3 -16.86 -18.90 21.64
CA GLU A 3 -17.76 -18.13 22.51
C GLU A 3 -17.49 -16.63 22.35
N GLY A 4 -18.56 -15.84 22.22
CA GLY A 4 -18.48 -14.39 21.97
C GLY A 4 -18.16 -13.98 20.53
N GLY A 5 -18.04 -14.92 19.58
CA GLY A 5 -17.78 -14.62 18.18
C GLY A 5 -19.02 -14.24 17.37
N GLU A 6 -18.93 -13.19 16.57
CA GLU A 6 -19.91 -12.78 15.57
C GLU A 6 -19.57 -13.37 14.19
N ILE A 7 -20.59 -13.86 13.46
CA ILE A 7 -20.42 -14.40 12.11
C ILE A 7 -20.35 -13.26 11.10
N LEU A 8 -19.31 -13.26 10.26
CA LEU A 8 -19.21 -12.38 9.10
C LEU A 8 -19.62 -13.14 7.85
N ARG A 9 -20.59 -12.58 7.11
CA ARG A 9 -21.22 -13.29 6.01
C ARG A 9 -20.27 -13.49 4.83
N ASN A 10 -20.07 -14.73 4.43
CA ASN A 10 -19.43 -15.06 3.15
C ASN A 10 -20.49 -15.26 2.06
N ARG A 11 -20.53 -14.38 1.07
CA ARG A 11 -21.47 -14.50 -0.07
C ARG A 11 -20.96 -15.41 -1.19
N LEU A 12 -19.66 -15.69 -1.22
CA LEU A 12 -19.00 -16.43 -2.32
C LEU A 12 -18.62 -17.86 -1.96
N GLY A 13 -18.60 -18.21 -0.67
CA GLY A 13 -18.22 -19.52 -0.18
C GLY A 13 -19.03 -19.95 1.03
N MET A 14 -18.79 -21.19 1.48
CA MET A 14 -19.51 -21.79 2.61
C MET A 14 -18.87 -21.47 3.96
N ALA A 15 -17.58 -21.13 3.99
CA ALA A 15 -16.86 -20.82 5.22
C ALA A 15 -17.06 -19.34 5.59
N PRO A 16 -17.77 -19.02 6.69
CA PRO A 16 -17.93 -17.63 7.11
C PRO A 16 -16.63 -17.06 7.67
N GLY A 17 -16.54 -15.73 7.73
CA GLY A 17 -15.58 -15.06 8.60
C GLY A 17 -16.09 -15.03 10.04
N ILE A 18 -15.21 -14.74 10.99
CA ILE A 18 -15.57 -14.59 12.41
C ILE A 18 -14.92 -13.32 12.94
N ARG A 19 -15.70 -12.48 13.61
CA ARG A 19 -15.21 -11.38 14.45
C ARG A 19 -15.25 -11.81 15.91
N LEU A 20 -14.19 -11.56 16.64
CA LEU A 20 -14.07 -11.93 18.05
C LEU A 20 -13.44 -10.77 18.84
N PRO A 21 -14.15 -10.15 19.78
CA PRO A 21 -13.56 -9.18 20.69
C PRO A 21 -12.63 -9.89 21.68
N VAL A 22 -11.38 -9.42 21.79
CA VAL A 22 -10.36 -9.95 22.69
C VAL A 22 -9.73 -8.79 23.47
N GLY A 23 -10.23 -8.53 24.68
CA GLY A 23 -9.82 -7.38 25.47
C GLY A 23 -10.25 -6.07 24.80
N GLU A 24 -9.28 -5.18 24.55
CA GLU A 24 -9.49 -3.93 23.80
C GLU A 24 -9.30 -4.09 22.28
N ALA A 25 -8.95 -5.29 21.81
CA ALA A 25 -8.68 -5.57 20.40
C ALA A 25 -9.83 -6.38 19.76
N GLU A 26 -9.93 -6.28 18.44
CA GLU A 26 -10.84 -7.07 17.60
C GLU A 26 -10.02 -8.06 16.77
N LEU A 27 -10.37 -9.35 16.83
CA LEU A 27 -9.77 -10.40 16.01
C LEU A 27 -10.72 -10.78 14.87
N PHE A 28 -10.21 -10.73 13.64
CA PHE A 28 -10.94 -11.14 12.45
C PHE A 28 -10.32 -12.43 11.87
N LEU A 29 -11.10 -13.52 11.86
CA LEU A 29 -10.73 -14.78 11.20
C LEU A 29 -11.40 -14.83 9.83
N LEU A 30 -10.60 -14.88 8.76
CA LEU A 30 -11.08 -14.87 7.38
C LEU A 30 -10.65 -16.16 6.65
N PRO A 31 -11.41 -16.61 5.63
CA PRO A 31 -11.08 -17.79 4.85
C PRO A 31 -9.78 -17.60 4.04
N GLY A 32 -9.07 -18.70 3.78
CA GLY A 32 -7.82 -18.65 3.02
C GLY A 32 -7.99 -18.39 1.52
N VAL A 33 -9.21 -18.49 0.98
CA VAL A 33 -9.50 -18.26 -0.44
C VAL A 33 -9.50 -16.75 -0.72
N PRO A 34 -8.60 -16.22 -1.57
CA PRO A 34 -8.42 -14.77 -1.71
C PRO A 34 -9.66 -14.01 -2.16
N VAL A 35 -10.50 -14.59 -3.02
CA VAL A 35 -11.72 -13.93 -3.51
C VAL A 35 -12.80 -13.85 -2.42
N GLU A 36 -12.95 -14.90 -1.61
CA GLU A 36 -13.88 -14.93 -0.48
C GLU A 36 -13.43 -13.96 0.62
N LEU A 37 -12.13 -13.98 0.96
CA LEU A 37 -11.52 -13.06 1.92
C LEU A 37 -11.79 -11.61 1.54
N LYS A 38 -11.52 -11.22 0.29
CA LYS A 38 -11.72 -9.84 -0.18
C LYS A 38 -13.17 -9.38 -0.06
N VAL A 39 -14.13 -10.26 -0.34
CA VAL A 39 -15.56 -9.93 -0.22
C VAL A 39 -15.97 -9.74 1.23
N ILE A 40 -15.61 -10.68 2.12
CA ILE A 40 -15.92 -10.55 3.54
C ILE A 40 -15.26 -9.29 4.12
N PHE A 41 -14.00 -9.03 3.74
CA PHE A 41 -13.29 -7.85 4.21
C PHE A 41 -14.02 -6.57 3.82
N ALA A 42 -14.33 -6.37 2.54
CA ALA A 42 -14.95 -5.13 2.06
C ALA A 42 -16.37 -4.90 2.62
N GLU A 43 -17.14 -5.96 2.84
CA GLU A 43 -18.55 -5.84 3.22
C GLU A 43 -18.80 -5.90 4.71
N GLU A 44 -18.01 -6.68 5.44
CA GLU A 44 -18.29 -7.01 6.84
C GLU A 44 -17.19 -6.50 7.78
N VAL A 45 -15.93 -6.39 7.33
CA VAL A 45 -14.80 -5.93 8.17
C VAL A 45 -14.56 -4.44 8.01
N GLU A 46 -14.37 -3.95 6.79
CA GLU A 46 -14.04 -2.57 6.48
C GLU A 46 -15.02 -1.56 7.10
N PRO A 47 -16.35 -1.77 7.11
CA PRO A 47 -17.28 -0.85 7.77
C PRO A 47 -17.16 -0.79 9.30
N LEU A 48 -16.55 -1.82 9.91
CA LEU A 48 -16.29 -1.89 11.35
C LEU A 48 -14.95 -1.24 11.71
N LEU A 49 -14.05 -1.11 10.73
CA LEU A 49 -12.82 -0.36 10.90
C LEU A 49 -13.14 1.14 10.88
N GLY A 50 -12.51 1.89 11.79
CA GLY A 50 -12.56 3.34 11.73
C GLY A 50 -11.93 3.87 10.45
N LYS A 51 -12.17 5.14 10.12
CA LYS A 51 -11.42 5.80 9.04
C LYS A 51 -9.93 5.77 9.36
N GLY A 52 -9.16 5.18 8.45
CA GLY A 52 -7.71 5.26 8.50
C GLY A 52 -7.24 6.71 8.33
N GLU A 53 -5.96 6.93 8.60
CA GLU A 53 -5.34 8.20 8.20
C GLU A 53 -5.28 8.29 6.68
N GLU A 54 -5.73 9.42 6.12
CA GLU A 54 -5.57 9.68 4.68
C GLU A 54 -4.07 9.78 4.36
N ARG A 55 -3.59 8.90 3.48
CA ARG A 55 -2.23 8.85 2.97
C ARG A 55 -2.22 9.23 1.50
N GLU A 56 -1.19 9.95 1.10
CA GLU A 56 -0.92 10.21 -0.31
C GLU A 56 0.07 9.17 -0.84
N VAL A 57 -0.16 8.74 -2.08
CA VAL A 57 0.71 7.81 -2.80
C VAL A 57 1.11 8.46 -4.11
N VAL A 58 2.41 8.48 -4.38
CA VAL A 58 2.95 8.82 -5.69
C VAL A 58 3.75 7.63 -6.22
N GLU A 59 3.43 7.20 -7.43
CA GLU A 59 4.17 6.19 -8.18
C GLU A 59 4.93 6.86 -9.32
N LEU A 60 6.25 6.73 -9.32
CA LEU A 60 7.15 7.21 -10.37
C LEU A 60 7.78 6.00 -11.05
N THR A 61 7.59 5.86 -12.35
CA THR A 61 8.22 4.80 -13.14
C THR A 61 9.40 5.38 -13.90
N PHE A 62 10.59 4.86 -13.63
CA PHE A 62 11.84 5.27 -14.25
C PHE A 62 12.34 4.24 -15.25
N GLY A 63 13.00 4.69 -16.31
CA GLY A 63 13.74 3.83 -17.25
C GLY A 63 15.12 3.48 -16.68
N SER A 64 15.14 2.68 -15.62
CA SER A 64 16.34 2.31 -14.87
C SER A 64 16.21 0.92 -14.26
N GLU A 65 17.34 0.38 -13.79
CA GLU A 65 17.38 -0.79 -12.92
C GLU A 65 17.05 -0.41 -11.46
N GLU A 66 16.50 -1.35 -10.70
CA GLU A 66 16.16 -1.18 -9.29
C GLU A 66 17.34 -0.71 -8.44
N THR A 67 18.54 -1.26 -8.67
CA THR A 67 19.75 -0.97 -7.90
C THR A 67 20.14 0.52 -7.91
N ARG A 68 19.77 1.27 -8.95
CA ARG A 68 20.03 2.72 -8.99
C ARG A 68 19.07 3.52 -8.11
N LEU A 69 17.88 2.98 -7.84
CA LEU A 69 16.84 3.66 -7.07
C LEU A 69 16.87 3.25 -5.58
N SER A 70 17.46 2.10 -5.24
CA SER A 70 17.47 1.57 -3.87
C SER A 70 18.15 2.50 -2.87
N GLY A 71 19.28 3.12 -3.26
CA GLY A 71 19.96 4.12 -2.42
C GLY A 71 19.07 5.33 -2.10
N TRP A 72 18.30 5.80 -3.08
CA TRP A 72 17.36 6.91 -2.87
C TRP A 72 16.21 6.50 -1.95
N ALA A 73 15.68 5.28 -2.10
CA ALA A 73 14.61 4.80 -1.23
C ALA A 73 15.04 4.80 0.24
N GLU A 74 16.19 4.21 0.57
CA GLU A 74 16.71 4.18 1.94
C GLU A 74 16.93 5.59 2.51
N GLU A 75 17.45 6.51 1.69
CA GLU A 75 17.68 7.89 2.11
C GLU A 75 16.36 8.65 2.38
N LEU A 76 15.36 8.47 1.52
CA LEU A 76 14.04 9.09 1.64
C LEU A 76 13.29 8.57 2.87
N GLU A 77 13.29 7.25 3.11
CA GLU A 77 12.65 6.66 4.28
C GLU A 77 13.26 7.22 5.58
N LYS A 78 14.59 7.36 5.62
CA LYS A 78 15.31 7.86 6.79
C LYS A 78 15.12 9.35 7.03
N LYS A 79 15.13 10.17 5.98
CA LYS A 79 15.08 11.64 6.10
C LYS A 79 13.68 12.19 6.23
N GLU A 80 12.74 11.62 5.49
CA GLU A 80 11.41 12.21 5.29
C GLU A 80 10.30 11.42 6.01
N GLY A 81 10.61 10.25 6.59
CA GLY A 81 9.65 9.45 7.34
C GLY A 81 8.50 8.88 6.50
N VAL A 82 8.73 8.77 5.19
CA VAL A 82 7.82 8.12 4.23
C VAL A 82 8.16 6.64 4.09
N VAL A 83 7.25 5.87 3.52
CA VAL A 83 7.51 4.49 3.10
C VAL A 83 7.79 4.48 1.60
N VAL A 84 8.90 3.86 1.19
CA VAL A 84 9.29 3.79 -0.22
C VAL A 84 9.45 2.34 -0.65
N GLY A 85 8.65 1.92 -1.63
CA GLY A 85 8.77 0.61 -2.27
C GLY A 85 9.33 0.74 -3.69
N ILE A 86 10.20 -0.18 -4.10
CA ILE A 86 10.66 -0.28 -5.48
C ILE A 86 10.19 -1.60 -6.08
N TYR A 87 9.63 -1.54 -7.28
CA TYR A 87 9.07 -2.68 -7.99
C TYR A 87 9.67 -2.74 -9.40
N PRO A 88 10.51 -3.75 -9.72
CA PRO A 88 11.01 -3.93 -11.07
C PRO A 88 9.88 -4.37 -12.00
N LEU A 89 9.78 -3.74 -13.17
CA LEU A 89 8.79 -4.09 -14.19
C LEU A 89 9.42 -5.12 -15.15
N PHE A 90 9.23 -6.40 -14.83
CA PHE A 90 9.81 -7.52 -15.57
C PHE A 90 9.64 -7.43 -17.09
N GLY A 91 10.72 -7.68 -17.82
CA GLY A 91 10.77 -7.62 -19.30
C GLY A 91 11.05 -6.23 -19.86
N ARG A 92 11.24 -5.20 -19.01
CA ARG A 92 11.66 -3.85 -19.40
C ARG A 92 12.76 -3.37 -18.44
N LEU A 93 13.68 -2.53 -18.91
CA LEU A 93 14.66 -1.84 -18.04
C LEU A 93 13.95 -0.67 -17.32
N GLN A 94 12.96 -1.00 -16.50
CA GLN A 94 12.10 -0.04 -15.83
C GLN A 94 11.86 -0.45 -14.38
N ALA A 95 11.90 0.51 -13.48
CA ALA A 95 11.62 0.32 -12.07
C ALA A 95 10.60 1.36 -11.61
N ARG A 96 9.58 0.91 -10.86
CA ARG A 96 8.58 1.77 -10.27
C ARG A 96 8.91 2.03 -8.81
N MET A 97 9.11 3.30 -8.47
CA MET A 97 9.21 3.77 -7.09
C MET A 97 7.82 4.22 -6.61
N ARG A 98 7.38 3.67 -5.49
CA ARG A 98 6.12 4.02 -4.83
C ARG A 98 6.43 4.68 -3.50
N ILE A 99 6.04 5.94 -3.35
CA ILE A 99 6.25 6.76 -2.16
C ILE A 99 4.90 6.92 -1.45
N ILE A 100 4.82 6.56 -0.19
CA ILE A 100 3.60 6.59 0.63
C ILE A 100 3.87 7.42 1.88
N GLY A 101 3.02 8.41 2.17
CA GLY A 101 3.21 9.34 3.27
C GLY A 101 1.96 10.16 3.57
N LYS A 102 2.11 11.21 4.38
CA LYS A 102 0.99 12.13 4.68
C LYS A 102 0.68 13.00 3.47
N VAL A 103 -0.58 13.41 3.35
CA VAL A 103 -1.04 14.29 2.28
C VAL A 103 -0.25 15.60 2.28
N GLY A 104 0.33 15.96 1.14
CA GLY A 104 1.10 17.19 0.94
C GLY A 104 2.61 17.07 1.21
N GLU A 105 3.05 16.04 1.92
CA GLU A 105 4.49 15.73 2.08
C GLU A 105 5.00 14.97 0.85
N VAL A 106 4.24 13.96 0.39
CA VAL A 106 4.65 13.05 -0.69
C VAL A 106 4.87 13.78 -2.01
N GLY A 107 3.99 14.74 -2.37
CA GLY A 107 4.18 15.53 -3.59
C GLY A 107 5.49 16.33 -3.62
N ARG A 108 5.94 16.86 -2.48
CA ARG A 108 7.22 17.57 -2.38
C ARG A 108 8.40 16.63 -2.55
N ILE A 109 8.32 15.46 -1.93
CA ILE A 109 9.35 14.42 -2.02
C ILE A 109 9.44 13.91 -3.46
N ALA A 110 8.30 13.62 -4.09
CA ALA A 110 8.26 13.21 -5.50
C ALA A 110 8.91 14.25 -6.43
N CYS A 111 8.74 15.55 -6.16
CA CYS A 111 9.43 16.60 -6.93
C CYS A 111 10.96 16.51 -6.78
N LYS A 112 11.47 16.35 -5.54
CA LYS A 112 12.91 16.17 -5.30
C LYS A 112 13.48 14.95 -6.03
N VAL A 113 12.75 13.83 -5.99
CA VAL A 113 13.17 12.60 -6.69
C VAL A 113 13.21 12.80 -8.20
N LYS A 114 12.24 13.53 -8.78
CA LYS A 114 12.24 13.84 -10.21
C LYS A 114 13.43 14.71 -10.61
N GLU A 115 13.76 15.72 -9.80
CA GLU A 115 14.94 16.57 -10.02
C GLU A 115 16.24 15.78 -9.93
N GLU A 116 16.35 14.86 -8.97
CA GLU A 116 17.53 13.99 -8.83
C GLU A 116 17.67 13.00 -9.99
N ALA A 117 16.55 12.42 -10.45
CA ALA A 117 16.53 11.58 -11.64
C ALA A 117 16.96 12.32 -12.92
N GLU A 118 16.52 13.55 -13.10
CA GLU A 118 16.96 14.38 -14.24
C GLU A 118 18.47 14.66 -14.18
N ARG A 119 19.02 14.94 -12.99
CA ARG A 119 20.46 15.19 -12.79
C ARG A 119 21.31 13.96 -13.08
N GLU A 120 20.82 12.76 -12.78
CA GLU A 120 21.49 11.49 -13.09
C GLU A 120 21.21 10.95 -14.49
N GLY A 121 20.38 11.64 -15.28
CA GLY A 121 20.01 11.22 -16.63
C GLY A 121 19.09 9.99 -16.66
N ILE A 122 18.35 9.75 -15.58
CA ILE A 122 17.39 8.65 -15.45
C ILE A 122 16.02 9.15 -15.95
N PRO A 123 15.50 8.63 -17.08
CA PRO A 123 14.26 9.13 -17.65
C PRO A 123 13.05 8.72 -16.80
N LEU A 124 12.21 9.70 -16.45
CA LEU A 124 10.87 9.46 -15.92
C LEU A 124 9.92 9.08 -17.07
N LEU A 125 9.26 7.94 -16.94
CA LEU A 125 8.40 7.37 -17.97
C LEU A 125 6.91 7.52 -17.65
N GLU A 126 6.55 7.44 -16.37
CA GLU A 126 5.17 7.54 -15.91
C GLU A 126 5.12 8.10 -14.48
N GLU A 127 4.13 8.94 -14.20
CA GLU A 127 3.82 9.44 -12.85
C GLU A 127 2.33 9.22 -12.57
N ARG A 128 2.01 8.70 -11.40
CA ARG A 128 0.63 8.56 -10.91
C ARG A 128 0.55 9.04 -9.47
N SER A 129 -0.51 9.75 -9.12
CA SER A 129 -0.80 10.14 -7.74
C SER A 129 -2.24 9.79 -7.37
N PHE A 130 -2.42 9.28 -6.16
CA PHE A 130 -3.73 8.95 -5.60
C PHE A 130 -3.68 8.96 -4.08
N ARG A 131 -4.84 8.95 -3.43
CA ARG A 131 -4.95 8.92 -1.97
C ARG A 131 -5.50 7.58 -1.50
N LEU A 132 -5.09 7.18 -0.30
CA LEU A 132 -5.56 6.02 0.42
C LEU A 132 -6.20 6.53 1.73
N GLY A 133 -7.46 6.24 1.99
CA GLY A 133 -8.16 6.69 3.20
C GLY A 133 -9.63 6.35 3.19
#